data_AF-L2GIZ9-F1
#
_entry.id   AF-L2GIZ9-F1
#
_cell.length_a   1.000
_cell.length_b   1.000
_cell.length_c   1.000
_cell.angle_alpha   90.00
_cell.angle_beta   90.00
_cell.angle_gamma   90.00
#
_symmetry.space_group_name_H-M   'P 1'
#
loop_
_entity.id
_entity.type
_entity.pdbx_description
1 polymer ?
#
loop_
_entity_poly.entity_id
_entity_poly.type
_entity_poly.pdbx_seq_one_letter_code
_entity_poly.pdbx_strand_id
1 'polypeptide(L)'
;MYYEPGKTAHNLPHDPFKACVVPRPIGWISTVSATDSTVHNLAPYSQFNNLTFDPPYVMFSANQKPDMQRKDTVRNVESTGKFCWNLATWDLREAVNISAEQVGYAVDEFERAGLRKEYSHSLPGDPVPMVKDSPVKFECVYHSTIRLPANPPMGTVDVVIGRVVAVHIHDDVLTDGKLDVKKTQPIARCGYFQYAVIRDTFDMVIPGMDDATHAGLEGNSGIHKEIREGKLGQNGLK
;
A
#
# COMPACT_ATOMS: atom_id res chain seq x y z
N MET A 1 17.96 -23.60 -11.93
CA MET A 1 19.07 -23.02 -11.14
C MET A 1 18.66 -23.07 -9.67
N TYR A 2 19.60 -23.37 -8.78
CA TYR A 2 19.40 -23.36 -7.33
C TYR A 2 20.50 -22.49 -6.72
N TYR A 3 20.14 -21.66 -5.74
CA TYR A 3 21.08 -20.91 -4.92
C TYR A 3 20.46 -20.65 -3.55
N GLU A 4 21.32 -20.49 -2.55
CA GLU A 4 20.96 -20.10 -1.19
C GLU A 4 21.38 -18.63 -1.01
N PRO A 5 20.44 -17.69 -0.83
CA PRO A 5 20.77 -16.28 -0.62
C PRO A 5 21.81 -16.10 0.48
N GLY A 6 22.92 -15.43 0.16
CA GLY A 6 24.02 -15.19 1.10
C GLY A 6 24.94 -16.39 1.37
N LYS A 7 24.71 -17.57 0.78
CA LYS A 7 25.60 -18.74 0.93
C LYS A 7 26.16 -19.26 -0.39
N THR A 8 25.33 -19.41 -1.42
CA THR A 8 25.77 -19.88 -2.74
C THR A 8 25.37 -18.87 -3.82
N ALA A 9 26.26 -18.67 -4.79
CA ALA A 9 26.07 -17.67 -5.85
C ALA A 9 25.05 -18.14 -6.89
N HIS A 10 24.19 -17.23 -7.34
CA HIS A 10 23.26 -17.49 -8.43
C HIS A 10 23.88 -17.31 -9.83
N ASN A 11 25.07 -16.70 -9.96
CA ASN A 11 25.79 -16.52 -11.24
C ASN A 11 24.98 -15.81 -12.36
N LEU A 12 24.03 -14.95 -11.98
CA LEU A 12 23.27 -14.11 -12.93
C LEU A 12 23.81 -12.67 -12.87
N PRO A 13 23.68 -11.90 -13.95
CA PRO A 13 24.14 -10.51 -14.00
C PRO A 13 23.35 -9.56 -13.08
N HIS A 14 22.14 -9.95 -12.67
CA HIS A 14 21.30 -9.20 -11.76
C HIS A 14 20.69 -10.13 -10.71
N ASP A 15 20.51 -9.64 -9.49
CA ASP A 15 19.88 -10.38 -8.40
C ASP A 15 18.41 -10.71 -8.75
N PRO A 16 18.04 -12.00 -8.85
CA PRO A 16 16.70 -12.39 -9.28
C PRO A 16 15.65 -12.33 -8.16
N PHE A 17 16.04 -12.24 -6.88
CA PHE A 17 15.16 -12.48 -5.73
C PHE A 17 13.89 -11.61 -5.78
N LYS A 18 14.05 -10.30 -5.98
CA LYS A 18 12.91 -9.37 -6.05
C LYS A 18 12.07 -9.55 -7.32
N ALA A 19 12.64 -10.11 -8.39
CA ALA A 19 11.91 -10.41 -9.62
C ALA A 19 11.05 -11.68 -9.50
N CYS A 20 11.32 -12.55 -8.51
CA CYS A 20 10.53 -13.75 -8.26
C CYS A 20 9.19 -13.48 -7.54
N VAL A 21 9.03 -12.32 -6.91
CA VAL A 21 7.79 -11.93 -6.22
C VAL A 21 7.23 -10.69 -6.91
N VAL A 22 6.41 -10.93 -7.94
CA VAL A 22 5.83 -9.92 -8.85
C VAL A 22 4.43 -10.36 -9.33
N PRO A 23 3.57 -9.42 -9.77
CA PRO A 23 3.71 -7.97 -9.59
C PRO A 23 3.46 -7.58 -8.12
N ARG A 24 4.17 -6.55 -7.63
CA ARG A 24 3.98 -6.05 -6.27
C ARG A 24 3.15 -4.76 -6.30
N PRO A 25 2.05 -4.68 -5.53
CA PRO A 25 1.32 -3.43 -5.39
C PRO A 25 2.21 -2.38 -4.72
N ILE A 26 1.95 -1.11 -5.01
CA ILE A 26 2.74 0.01 -4.52
C ILE A 26 2.01 0.65 -3.35
N GLY A 27 2.66 0.67 -2.19
CA GLY A 27 2.27 1.51 -1.07
C GLY A 27 2.71 2.94 -1.36
N TRP A 28 1.84 3.80 -1.88
CA TRP A 28 2.18 5.21 -2.07
C TRP A 28 1.73 6.01 -0.85
N ILE A 29 2.65 6.12 0.10
CA ILE A 29 2.35 6.51 1.48
C ILE A 29 2.62 7.99 1.67
N SER A 30 1.61 8.70 2.17
CA SER A 30 1.74 10.09 2.59
C SER A 30 1.67 10.23 4.11
N THR A 31 2.46 11.16 4.64
CA THR A 31 2.56 11.46 6.07
C THR A 31 2.77 12.95 6.29
N VAL A 32 2.61 13.38 7.54
CA VAL A 32 2.92 14.73 8.01
C VAL A 32 3.98 14.64 9.11
N SER A 33 4.84 15.65 9.22
CA SER A 33 5.83 15.70 10.30
C SER A 33 5.14 15.91 11.66
N ALA A 34 5.68 15.27 12.70
CA ALA A 34 5.23 15.45 14.07
C ALA A 34 5.69 16.78 14.70
N THR A 35 6.71 17.44 14.13
CA THR A 35 7.26 18.69 14.66
C THR A 35 6.78 19.92 13.92
N ASP A 36 6.30 19.77 12.68
CA ASP A 36 5.78 20.84 11.86
C ASP A 36 4.67 20.29 10.94
N SER A 37 3.41 20.65 11.21
CA SER A 37 2.28 20.14 10.45
C SER A 37 2.18 20.68 9.01
N THR A 38 3.02 21.63 8.64
CA THR A 38 3.15 22.12 7.26
C THR A 38 4.11 21.29 6.41
N VAL A 39 4.93 20.46 7.05
CA VAL A 39 5.89 19.57 6.40
C VAL A 39 5.22 18.23 6.07
N HIS A 40 5.02 17.98 4.78
CA HIS A 40 4.48 16.72 4.29
C HIS A 40 5.56 15.85 3.63
N ASN A 41 5.29 14.55 3.58
CA ASN A 41 6.13 13.58 2.91
C ASN A 41 5.27 12.63 2.07
N LEU A 42 5.71 12.27 0.87
CA LEU A 42 5.09 11.25 0.00
C LEU A 42 6.15 10.34 -0.61
N ALA A 43 6.03 9.02 -0.42
CA ALA A 43 6.99 8.07 -0.97
C ALA A 43 6.35 6.73 -1.39
N PRO A 44 6.82 6.08 -2.47
CA PRO A 44 6.34 4.77 -2.90
C PRO A 44 7.15 3.61 -2.28
N TYR A 45 6.42 2.57 -1.87
CA TYR A 45 6.97 1.35 -1.27
C TYR A 45 6.44 0.13 -2.02
N SER A 46 7.31 -0.54 -2.79
CA SER A 46 6.91 -1.77 -3.53
C SER A 46 6.80 -3.03 -2.66
N GLN A 47 7.03 -2.90 -1.36
CA GLN A 47 6.86 -3.97 -0.38
C GLN A 47 5.64 -3.60 0.45
N PHE A 48 4.46 -3.68 -0.16
CA PHE A 48 3.17 -3.31 0.40
C PHE A 48 2.16 -4.43 0.17
N ASN A 49 1.21 -4.61 1.09
CA ASN A 49 0.02 -5.43 0.85
C ASN A 49 -1.10 -5.07 1.84
N ASN A 50 -2.34 -5.49 1.54
CA ASN A 50 -3.36 -5.65 2.57
C ASN A 50 -3.07 -6.89 3.43
N LEU A 51 -3.72 -7.01 4.59
CA LEU A 51 -3.48 -8.10 5.54
C LEU A 51 -4.76 -8.88 5.89
N THR A 52 -5.71 -8.21 6.53
CA THR A 52 -7.05 -8.74 6.83
C THR A 52 -8.09 -7.66 6.50
N PHE A 53 -9.35 -8.04 6.43
CA PHE A 53 -10.47 -7.18 6.00
C PHE A 53 -11.41 -6.78 7.13
N ASP A 54 -11.42 -7.48 8.27
CA ASP A 54 -12.26 -7.17 9.43
C ASP A 54 -11.49 -7.30 10.78
N PRO A 55 -11.00 -6.18 11.35
CA PRO A 55 -10.94 -4.85 10.75
C PRO A 55 -9.86 -4.79 9.65
N PRO A 56 -9.98 -3.88 8.66
CA PRO A 56 -9.05 -3.84 7.55
C PRO A 56 -7.66 -3.32 7.97
N TYR A 57 -6.61 -4.04 7.55
CA TYR A 57 -5.21 -3.65 7.80
C TYR A 57 -4.38 -3.66 6.51
N VAL A 58 -3.39 -2.78 6.46
CA VAL A 58 -2.34 -2.75 5.44
C VAL A 58 -0.96 -2.74 6.08
N MET A 59 0.06 -3.15 5.31
CA MET A 59 1.45 -3.00 5.71
C MET A 59 2.31 -2.44 4.57
N PHE A 60 3.39 -1.76 4.95
CA PHE A 60 4.50 -1.46 4.04
C PHE A 60 5.85 -1.72 4.74
N SER A 61 6.86 -2.09 3.96
CA SER A 61 8.23 -2.24 4.45
C SER A 61 9.14 -1.16 3.90
N ALA A 62 9.93 -0.55 4.79
CA ALA A 62 10.87 0.51 4.47
C ALA A 62 12.29 0.10 4.89
N ASN A 63 13.19 0.00 3.91
CA ASN A 63 14.62 -0.12 4.19
C ASN A 63 15.17 1.22 4.70
N GLN A 64 16.26 1.17 5.47
CA GLN A 64 17.03 2.36 5.79
C GLN A 64 17.58 3.06 4.53
N LYS A 65 17.86 4.35 4.67
CA LYS A 65 18.64 5.13 3.70
C LYS A 65 20.10 4.61 3.67
N PRO A 66 20.88 4.91 2.61
CA PRO A 66 22.28 4.46 2.52
C PRO A 66 23.17 4.93 3.69
N ASP A 67 22.79 6.01 4.36
CA ASP A 67 23.44 6.55 5.56
C ASP A 67 22.91 5.93 6.87
N MET A 68 22.21 4.80 6.79
CA MET A 68 21.62 4.05 7.91
C MET A 68 20.48 4.79 8.63
N GLN A 69 20.04 5.94 8.15
CA GLN A 69 18.88 6.63 8.72
C GLN A 69 17.57 5.94 8.33
N ARG A 70 16.58 6.01 9.22
CA ARG A 70 15.22 5.54 8.92
C ARG A 70 14.55 6.49 7.93
N LYS A 71 13.65 5.94 7.09
CA LYS A 71 12.85 6.74 6.16
C LYS A 71 11.92 7.69 6.92
N ASP A 72 11.72 8.87 6.36
CA ASP A 72 10.94 9.94 7.00
C ASP A 72 9.47 9.52 7.18
N THR A 73 8.89 8.83 6.20
CA THR A 73 7.59 8.15 6.34
C THR A 73 7.51 7.33 7.63
N VAL A 74 8.49 6.48 7.92
CA VAL A 74 8.44 5.60 9.11
C VAL A 74 8.52 6.43 10.39
N ARG A 75 9.43 7.41 10.44
CA ARG A 75 9.56 8.33 11.58
C ARG A 75 8.26 9.08 11.83
N ASN A 76 7.63 9.58 10.77
CA ASN A 76 6.38 10.33 10.84
C ASN A 76 5.22 9.42 11.27
N VAL A 77 5.08 8.21 10.73
CA VAL A 77 4.00 7.28 11.13
C VAL A 77 4.10 6.93 12.61
N GLU A 78 5.29 6.61 13.12
CA GLU A 78 5.45 6.22 14.53
C GLU A 78 5.22 7.39 15.50
N SER A 79 5.61 8.60 15.10
CA SER A 79 5.47 9.79 15.96
C SER A 79 4.07 10.41 15.91
N THR A 80 3.40 10.38 14.76
CA THR A 80 2.06 10.95 14.58
C THR A 80 0.94 9.94 14.78
N GLY A 81 1.25 8.63 14.70
CA GLY A 81 0.28 7.55 14.81
C GLY A 81 -0.62 7.39 13.60
N LYS A 82 -0.30 8.00 12.45
CA LYS A 82 -1.19 8.03 11.28
C LYS A 82 -0.47 8.19 9.94
N PHE A 83 -1.13 7.76 8.88
CA PHE A 83 -0.70 7.95 7.50
C PHE A 83 -1.86 7.78 6.53
N CYS A 84 -1.65 8.13 5.27
CA CYS A 84 -2.56 7.77 4.19
C CYS A 84 -1.86 6.90 3.14
N TRP A 85 -2.64 6.06 2.47
CA TRP A 85 -2.21 5.34 1.27
C TRP A 85 -3.00 5.85 0.06
N ASN A 86 -2.32 5.96 -1.08
CA ASN A 86 -2.90 6.43 -2.33
C ASN A 86 -2.69 5.35 -3.39
N LEU A 87 -3.71 5.03 -4.17
CA LEU A 87 -3.56 4.11 -5.29
C LEU A 87 -2.65 4.74 -6.35
N ALA A 88 -1.53 4.08 -6.63
CA ALA A 88 -0.64 4.44 -7.73
C ALA A 88 -1.23 3.96 -9.06
N THR A 89 -1.55 4.89 -9.95
CA THR A 89 -2.19 4.62 -11.25
C THR A 89 -1.27 4.93 -12.42
N TRP A 90 -1.64 4.49 -13.62
CA TRP A 90 -0.90 4.75 -14.85
C TRP A 90 -0.71 6.24 -15.14
N ASP A 91 -1.74 7.06 -14.91
CA ASP A 91 -1.69 8.50 -15.14
C ASP A 91 -0.79 9.22 -14.15
N LEU A 92 -0.64 8.67 -12.94
CA LEU A 92 0.21 9.23 -11.88
C LEU A 92 1.62 8.65 -11.84
N ARG A 93 1.98 7.75 -12.76
CA ARG A 93 3.24 6.97 -12.70
C ARG A 93 4.51 7.82 -12.63
N GLU A 94 4.54 8.97 -13.32
CA GLU A 94 5.71 9.86 -13.32
C GLU A 94 5.86 10.53 -11.96
N ALA A 95 4.75 10.97 -11.36
CA ALA A 95 4.72 11.54 -10.02
C ALA A 95 5.12 10.51 -8.95
N VAL A 96 4.66 9.26 -9.09
CA VAL A 96 5.11 8.12 -8.26
C VAL A 96 6.62 7.93 -8.36
N ASN A 97 7.19 8.04 -9.56
CA ASN A 97 8.64 7.89 -9.75
C ASN A 97 9.43 9.08 -9.18
N ILE A 98 8.95 10.31 -9.37
CA ILE A 98 9.56 11.53 -8.81
C ILE A 98 9.57 11.48 -7.28
N SER A 99 8.47 11.06 -6.65
CA SER A 99 8.38 10.97 -5.20
C SER A 99 9.22 9.82 -4.59
N ALA A 100 9.96 9.06 -5.39
CA ALA A 100 10.91 8.04 -4.93
C ALA A 100 12.33 8.58 -4.70
N GLU A 101 12.60 9.80 -5.15
CA GLU A 101 13.91 10.45 -5.02
C GLU A 101 14.32 10.60 -3.55
N GLN A 102 15.61 10.51 -3.25
CA GLN A 102 16.12 10.79 -1.92
C GLN A 102 16.28 12.30 -1.75
N VAL A 103 15.29 12.92 -1.11
CA VAL A 103 15.32 14.34 -0.75
C VAL A 103 15.63 14.53 0.74
N GLY A 104 16.01 15.75 1.09
CA GLY A 104 16.23 16.14 2.49
C GLY A 104 14.93 16.11 3.29
N TYR A 105 15.05 16.00 4.61
CA TYR A 105 13.90 16.18 5.49
C TYR A 105 13.28 17.57 5.26
N ALA A 106 11.95 17.65 5.32
CA ALA A 106 11.15 18.84 5.03
C ALA A 106 10.98 19.24 3.55
N VAL A 107 11.55 18.49 2.61
CA VAL A 107 11.22 18.66 1.19
C VAL A 107 9.90 17.96 0.91
N ASP A 108 8.90 18.70 0.42
CA ASP A 108 7.56 18.17 0.11
C ASP A 108 7.54 17.51 -1.28
N GLU A 109 7.45 16.17 -1.32
CA GLU A 109 7.45 15.44 -2.59
C GLU A 109 6.18 15.63 -3.41
N PHE A 110 5.05 16.07 -2.81
CA PHE A 110 3.87 16.41 -3.60
C PHE A 110 4.18 17.62 -4.50
N GLU A 111 4.82 18.65 -3.95
CA GLU A 111 5.17 19.85 -4.71
C GLU A 111 6.18 19.54 -5.81
N ARG A 112 7.20 18.74 -5.50
CA ARG A 112 8.19 18.29 -6.51
C ARG A 112 7.55 17.49 -7.63
N ALA A 113 6.58 16.65 -7.30
CA ALA A 113 5.86 15.82 -8.27
C ALA A 113 4.71 16.57 -8.98
N GLY A 114 4.48 17.85 -8.67
CA GLY A 114 3.40 18.65 -9.26
C GLY A 114 1.99 18.17 -8.86
N LEU A 115 1.85 17.54 -7.70
CA LEU A 115 0.62 16.93 -7.23
C LEU A 115 -0.22 17.91 -6.40
N ARG A 116 -1.53 17.87 -6.60
CA ARG A 116 -2.48 18.57 -5.74
C ARG A 116 -2.79 17.72 -4.52
N LYS A 117 -2.85 18.37 -3.36
CA LYS A 117 -3.22 17.76 -2.08
C LYS A 117 -4.73 17.89 -1.87
N GLU A 118 -5.32 16.84 -1.33
CA GLU A 118 -6.54 16.90 -0.52
C GLU A 118 -6.21 16.32 0.87
N TYR A 119 -7.12 16.35 1.83
CA TYR A 119 -6.79 16.11 3.23
C TYR A 119 -7.71 15.10 3.89
N SER A 120 -7.12 14.24 4.75
CA SER A 120 -7.85 13.23 5.53
C SER A 120 -8.95 13.84 6.41
N HIS A 121 -10.05 13.11 6.61
CA HIS A 121 -11.19 13.57 7.43
C HIS A 121 -11.36 12.84 8.75
N SER A 122 -11.00 11.55 8.81
CA SER A 122 -11.28 10.66 9.95
C SER A 122 -10.09 10.52 10.91
N LEU A 123 -8.89 10.94 10.50
CA LEU A 123 -7.69 10.90 11.33
C LEU A 123 -7.72 11.98 12.43
N PRO A 124 -7.26 11.68 13.65
CA PRO A 124 -7.21 12.65 14.74
C PRO A 124 -6.08 13.68 14.54
N GLY A 125 -6.28 14.91 15.00
CA GLY A 125 -5.27 15.98 14.97
C GLY A 125 -5.05 16.56 13.57
N ASP A 126 -3.81 16.94 13.24
CA ASP A 126 -3.50 17.55 11.93
C ASP A 126 -3.82 16.63 10.75
N PRO A 127 -4.48 17.10 9.70
CA PRO A 127 -4.82 16.25 8.58
C PRO A 127 -3.57 15.78 7.81
N VAL A 128 -3.59 14.54 7.34
CA VAL A 128 -2.56 14.01 6.46
C VAL A 128 -2.96 14.31 5.01
N PRO A 129 -2.08 14.85 4.16
CA PRO A 129 -2.40 15.07 2.75
C PRO A 129 -2.53 13.73 2.00
N MET A 130 -3.45 13.69 1.07
CA MET A 130 -3.66 12.62 0.09
C MET A 130 -3.49 13.18 -1.32
N VAL A 131 -3.16 12.32 -2.27
CA VAL A 131 -3.01 12.67 -3.67
C VAL A 131 -4.40 12.86 -4.27
N LYS A 132 -4.76 14.12 -4.56
CA LYS A 132 -6.12 14.48 -5.00
C LYS A 132 -6.59 13.70 -6.23
N ASP A 133 -5.67 13.48 -7.16
CA ASP A 133 -5.93 12.79 -8.43
C ASP A 133 -5.89 11.26 -8.31
N SER A 134 -5.56 10.70 -7.14
CA SER A 134 -5.65 9.26 -6.90
C SER A 134 -7.11 8.83 -6.69
N PRO A 135 -7.65 7.86 -7.46
CA PRO A 135 -9.07 7.52 -7.39
C PRO A 135 -9.45 6.68 -6.16
N VAL A 136 -8.47 6.08 -5.48
CA VAL A 136 -8.68 5.31 -4.25
C VAL A 136 -7.64 5.69 -3.22
N LYS A 137 -8.09 6.03 -2.00
CA LYS A 137 -7.20 6.41 -0.89
C LYS A 137 -7.66 5.77 0.41
N PHE A 138 -6.71 5.44 1.29
CA PHE A 138 -7.00 4.97 2.64
C PHE A 138 -6.47 5.96 3.66
N GLU A 139 -7.26 6.21 4.70
CA GLU A 139 -6.79 6.82 5.94
C GLU A 139 -6.45 5.72 6.92
N CYS A 140 -5.24 5.76 7.47
CA CYS A 140 -4.70 4.69 8.30
C CYS A 140 -4.23 5.19 9.66
N VAL A 141 -4.62 4.48 10.72
CA VAL A 141 -4.05 4.66 12.06
C VAL A 141 -2.94 3.63 12.26
N TYR A 142 -1.79 4.07 12.74
CA TYR A 142 -0.65 3.22 13.06
C TYR A 142 -1.04 2.16 14.09
N HIS A 143 -0.64 0.92 13.84
CA HIS A 143 -0.82 -0.19 14.77
C HIS A 143 0.51 -0.59 15.41
N SER A 144 1.50 -0.98 14.60
CA SER A 144 2.81 -1.41 15.09
C SER A 144 3.87 -1.38 14.00
N THR A 145 5.15 -1.38 14.41
CA THR A 145 6.31 -1.59 13.55
C THR A 145 7.05 -2.84 14.01
N ILE A 146 7.30 -3.77 13.10
CA ILE A 146 8.21 -4.91 13.30
C ILE A 146 9.53 -4.57 12.62
N ARG A 147 10.64 -4.57 13.36
CA ARG A 147 11.97 -4.31 12.82
C ARG A 147 12.73 -5.60 12.56
N LEU A 148 13.07 -5.85 11.30
CA LEU A 148 13.84 -7.02 10.87
C LEU A 148 15.33 -6.65 10.71
N PRO A 149 16.26 -7.49 11.18
CA PRO A 149 17.68 -7.28 10.93
C PRO A 149 18.01 -7.51 9.44
N ALA A 150 18.97 -6.76 8.91
CA ALA A 150 19.59 -7.05 7.62
C ALA A 150 21.10 -6.85 7.69
N ASN A 151 21.80 -7.35 6.67
CA ASN A 151 23.26 -7.25 6.57
C ASN A 151 23.66 -5.93 5.89
N PRO A 152 24.78 -5.29 6.30
CA PRO A 152 25.32 -4.11 5.63
C PRO A 152 25.43 -4.28 4.11
N PRO A 153 25.26 -3.22 3.29
CA PRO A 153 25.14 -1.81 3.68
C PRO A 153 23.71 -1.38 4.03
N MET A 154 22.69 -2.23 3.78
CA MET A 154 21.33 -1.93 4.19
C MET A 154 21.15 -2.41 5.63
N GLY A 155 20.93 -1.50 6.57
CA GLY A 155 20.64 -1.89 7.94
C GLY A 155 19.23 -2.50 8.07
N THR A 156 18.51 -2.16 9.11
CA THR A 156 17.24 -2.83 9.40
C THR A 156 16.13 -2.49 8.40
N VAL A 157 15.15 -3.38 8.27
CA VAL A 157 13.89 -3.12 7.56
C VAL A 157 12.78 -2.89 8.60
N ASP A 158 12.08 -1.76 8.49
CA ASP A 158 10.89 -1.49 9.30
C ASP A 158 9.64 -1.95 8.53
N VAL A 159 8.90 -2.91 9.08
CA VAL A 159 7.59 -3.35 8.57
C VAL A 159 6.52 -2.64 9.38
N VAL A 160 5.90 -1.62 8.79
CA VAL A 160 4.89 -0.79 9.43
C VAL A 160 3.51 -1.35 9.09
N ILE A 161 2.68 -1.53 10.12
CA ILE A 161 1.30 -2.02 10.03
C ILE A 161 0.36 -0.88 10.44
N GLY A 162 -0.69 -0.66 9.64
CA GLY A 162 -1.72 0.34 9.92
C GLY A 162 -3.13 -0.22 9.71
N ARG A 163 -4.05 0.17 10.59
CA ARG A 163 -5.48 -0.10 10.47
C ARG A 163 -6.09 0.93 9.53
N VAL A 164 -6.82 0.48 8.52
CA VAL A 164 -7.62 1.36 7.66
C VAL A 164 -8.86 1.79 8.43
N VAL A 165 -9.06 3.10 8.57
CA VAL A 165 -10.19 3.68 9.30
C VAL A 165 -11.17 4.43 8.39
N ALA A 166 -10.72 4.85 7.21
CA ALA A 166 -11.59 5.37 6.15
C ALA A 166 -11.05 5.01 4.77
N VAL A 167 -11.96 4.87 3.81
CA VAL A 167 -11.68 4.57 2.41
C VAL A 167 -12.37 5.62 1.54
N HIS A 168 -11.63 6.21 0.61
CA HIS A 168 -12.13 7.14 -0.39
C HIS A 168 -12.10 6.43 -1.74
N ILE A 169 -13.20 6.42 -2.47
CA ILE A 169 -13.29 5.90 -3.84
C ILE A 169 -14.00 6.96 -4.69
N HIS A 170 -13.41 7.31 -5.83
CA HIS A 170 -14.04 8.21 -6.79
C HIS A 170 -15.12 7.47 -7.58
N ASP A 171 -16.31 8.05 -7.73
CA ASP A 171 -17.45 7.37 -8.38
C ASP A 171 -17.16 6.95 -9.83
N ASP A 172 -16.37 7.73 -10.57
CA ASP A 172 -15.98 7.43 -11.95
C ASP A 172 -15.28 6.07 -12.13
N VAL A 173 -14.61 5.54 -11.09
CA VAL A 173 -13.95 4.23 -11.15
C VAL A 173 -14.84 3.09 -10.67
N LEU A 174 -16.13 3.33 -10.46
CA LEU A 174 -17.12 2.30 -10.17
C LEU A 174 -17.81 1.81 -11.46
N THR A 175 -18.14 0.53 -11.48
CA THR A 175 -19.01 -0.10 -12.48
C THR A 175 -19.92 -1.07 -11.74
N ASP A 176 -21.24 -0.92 -11.87
CA ASP A 176 -22.25 -1.76 -11.20
C ASP A 176 -22.04 -1.91 -9.68
N GLY A 177 -21.67 -0.81 -9.02
CA GLY A 177 -21.43 -0.77 -7.57
C GLY A 177 -20.14 -1.46 -7.11
N LYS A 178 -19.28 -1.89 -8.03
CA LYS A 178 -17.97 -2.48 -7.75
C LYS A 178 -16.84 -1.55 -8.19
N LEU A 179 -15.71 -1.63 -7.50
CA LEU A 179 -14.49 -0.97 -7.96
C LEU A 179 -14.01 -1.62 -9.26
N ASP A 180 -14.04 -0.86 -10.34
CA ASP A 180 -13.59 -1.30 -11.65
C ASP A 180 -12.08 -1.10 -11.76
N VAL A 181 -11.34 -2.19 -11.57
CA VAL A 181 -9.87 -2.19 -11.62
C VAL A 181 -9.36 -1.64 -12.96
N LYS A 182 -10.06 -1.91 -14.08
CA LYS A 182 -9.64 -1.44 -15.41
C LYS A 182 -9.74 0.07 -15.53
N LYS A 183 -10.73 0.70 -14.89
CA LYS A 183 -10.86 2.16 -14.83
C LYS A 183 -9.80 2.79 -13.93
N THR A 184 -9.39 2.11 -12.86
CA THR A 184 -8.32 2.63 -11.98
C THR A 184 -6.91 2.53 -12.58
N GLN A 185 -6.67 1.59 -13.51
CA GLN A 185 -5.37 1.33 -14.15
C GLN A 185 -4.18 1.34 -13.16
N PRO A 186 -4.21 0.52 -12.09
CA PRO A 186 -3.16 0.56 -11.08
C PRO A 186 -1.84 0.08 -11.66
N ILE A 187 -0.75 0.74 -11.27
CA ILE A 187 0.60 0.31 -11.59
C ILE A 187 1.16 -0.56 -10.47
N ALA A 188 1.98 -1.54 -10.86
CA ALA A 188 2.65 -2.44 -9.95
C ALA A 188 4.14 -2.52 -10.25
N ARG A 189 4.96 -2.71 -9.23
CA ARG A 189 6.40 -2.89 -9.39
C ARG A 189 6.72 -4.35 -9.70
N CYS A 190 7.53 -4.58 -10.72
CA CYS A 190 7.97 -5.91 -11.12
C CYS A 190 9.44 -6.15 -10.70
N GLY A 191 10.19 -6.89 -11.51
CA GLY A 191 11.62 -7.09 -11.34
C GLY A 191 12.40 -5.83 -11.70
N TYR A 192 13.53 -5.61 -11.03
CA TYR A 192 14.46 -4.53 -11.38
C TYR A 192 13.77 -3.15 -11.40
N PHE A 193 13.82 -2.43 -12.52
CA PHE A 193 13.14 -1.15 -12.75
C PHE A 193 11.83 -1.27 -13.55
N GLN A 194 11.34 -2.50 -13.76
CA GLN A 194 10.15 -2.74 -14.56
C GLN A 194 8.88 -2.46 -13.76
N TYR A 195 7.87 -1.94 -14.44
CA TYR A 195 6.52 -1.72 -13.94
C TYR A 195 5.52 -2.41 -14.87
N ALA A 196 4.40 -2.85 -14.30
CA ALA A 196 3.23 -3.29 -15.03
C ALA A 196 2.06 -2.35 -14.76
N VAL A 197 1.07 -2.36 -15.64
CA VAL A 197 -0.22 -1.67 -15.48
C VAL A 197 -1.32 -2.71 -15.65
N ILE A 198 -2.28 -2.73 -14.73
CA ILE A 198 -3.41 -3.66 -14.80
C ILE A 198 -4.50 -3.02 -15.66
N ARG A 199 -4.58 -3.44 -16.92
CA ARG A 199 -5.65 -3.04 -17.86
C ARG A 199 -6.72 -4.11 -18.05
N ASP A 200 -6.36 -5.35 -17.73
CA ASP A 200 -7.20 -6.51 -17.92
C ASP A 200 -7.20 -7.38 -16.66
N THR A 201 -8.36 -7.98 -16.42
CA THR A 201 -8.64 -8.93 -15.35
C THR A 201 -9.46 -10.06 -15.94
N PHE A 202 -9.40 -11.22 -15.30
CA PHE A 202 -10.24 -12.37 -15.61
C PHE A 202 -10.67 -13.01 -14.29
N ASP A 203 -11.86 -13.59 -14.27
CA ASP A 203 -12.41 -14.16 -13.05
C ASP A 203 -11.95 -15.61 -12.89
N MET A 204 -11.54 -15.94 -11.67
CA MET A 204 -11.26 -17.31 -11.25
C MET A 204 -12.00 -17.59 -9.95
N VAL A 205 -13.19 -18.18 -10.08
CA VAL A 205 -14.00 -18.57 -8.93
C VAL A 205 -13.52 -19.94 -8.43
N ILE A 206 -13.23 -20.04 -7.13
CA ILE A 206 -12.81 -21.30 -6.53
C ILE A 206 -14.01 -22.28 -6.54
N PRO A 207 -13.87 -23.49 -7.11
CA PRO A 207 -14.97 -24.44 -7.15
C PRO A 207 -15.33 -24.97 -5.76
N GLY A 208 -16.63 -25.16 -5.50
CA GLY A 208 -17.14 -25.91 -4.35
C GLY A 208 -16.97 -25.25 -2.98
N MET A 209 -16.76 -23.93 -2.92
CA MET A 209 -16.69 -23.18 -1.67
C MET A 209 -18.08 -22.85 -1.12
N ASP A 210 -18.18 -22.75 0.21
CA ASP A 210 -19.38 -22.26 0.89
C ASP A 210 -19.45 -20.73 0.87
N ASP A 211 -20.66 -20.19 1.09
CA ASP A 211 -20.95 -18.76 0.99
C ASP A 211 -20.11 -17.91 1.97
N ALA A 212 -19.81 -18.46 3.15
CA ALA A 212 -19.00 -17.78 4.15
C ALA A 212 -17.55 -17.60 3.70
N THR A 213 -17.01 -18.62 3.03
CA THR A 213 -15.66 -18.57 2.47
C THR A 213 -15.59 -17.63 1.28
N HIS A 214 -16.63 -17.59 0.43
CA HIS A 214 -16.75 -16.61 -0.65
C HIS A 214 -16.76 -15.17 -0.12
N ALA A 215 -17.59 -14.88 0.89
CA ALA A 215 -17.69 -13.54 1.47
C ALA A 215 -16.37 -13.04 2.10
N GLY A 216 -15.63 -13.94 2.74
CA GLY A 216 -14.29 -13.62 3.29
C GLY A 216 -13.26 -13.32 2.21
N LEU A 217 -13.27 -14.05 1.09
CA LEU A 217 -12.36 -13.82 -0.04
C LEU A 217 -12.66 -12.53 -0.79
N GLU A 218 -13.93 -12.13 -0.87
CA GLU A 218 -14.33 -10.82 -1.41
C GLU A 218 -13.99 -9.66 -0.47
N GLY A 219 -13.62 -9.95 0.79
CA GLY A 219 -13.34 -8.93 1.81
C GLY A 219 -14.59 -8.20 2.31
N ASN A 220 -15.78 -8.81 2.19
CA ASN A 220 -17.05 -8.18 2.57
C ASN A 220 -17.32 -8.32 4.08
N SER A 221 -16.96 -7.28 4.86
CA SER A 221 -17.16 -7.26 6.31
C SER A 221 -18.64 -7.24 6.74
N GLY A 222 -19.54 -6.69 5.91
CA GLY A 222 -20.98 -6.66 6.16
C GLY A 222 -21.58 -8.06 6.16
N ILE A 223 -21.36 -8.81 5.07
CA ILE A 223 -21.83 -10.19 4.95
C ILE A 223 -21.18 -11.08 6.00
N HIS A 224 -19.88 -10.91 6.28
CA HIS A 224 -19.19 -11.66 7.33
C HIS A 224 -19.84 -11.44 8.72
N LYS A 225 -20.26 -10.20 9.02
CA LYS A 225 -21.00 -9.88 10.24
C LYS A 225 -22.39 -10.53 10.25
N GLU A 226 -23.12 -10.50 9.15
CA GLU A 226 -24.46 -11.11 9.05
C GLU A 226 -24.43 -12.64 9.20
N ILE A 227 -23.42 -13.30 8.62
CA ILE A 227 -23.17 -14.74 8.79
C ILE A 227 -22.84 -15.05 10.25
N ARG A 228 -21.93 -14.28 10.87
CA ARG A 228 -21.56 -14.45 12.29
C ARG A 228 -22.75 -14.25 13.23
N GLU A 229 -23.65 -13.33 12.90
CA GLU A 229 -24.87 -13.04 13.67
C GLU A 229 -26.02 -14.02 13.37
N GLY A 230 -25.83 -15.00 12.47
CA GLY A 230 -26.84 -16.00 12.11
C GLY A 230 -28.02 -15.44 11.32
N LYS A 231 -27.87 -14.23 10.74
CA LYS A 231 -28.93 -13.53 9.98
C LYS A 231 -29.00 -14.00 8.52
N LEU A 232 -27.91 -14.56 8.00
CA LEU A 232 -27.91 -15.36 6.78
C LEU A 232 -27.59 -16.82 7.11
N GLY A 233 -28.47 -17.73 6.71
CA GLY A 233 -28.17 -19.17 6.76
C GLY A 233 -27.22 -19.55 5.63
N GLN A 234 -26.42 -20.61 5.82
CA GLN A 234 -25.45 -21.16 4.85
C GLN A 234 -26.04 -21.60 3.48
N ASN A 235 -27.34 -21.42 3.24
CA ASN A 235 -28.06 -21.82 2.02
C ASN A 235 -28.92 -20.67 1.46
N GLY A 236 -28.61 -19.43 1.83
CA GLY A 236 -29.55 -18.32 1.80
C GLY A 236 -29.34 -17.30 0.71
N LEU A 237 -28.79 -17.62 -0.47
CA LEU A 237 -28.84 -16.75 -1.66
C LEU A 237 -28.73 -17.59 -2.95
N LYS A 238 -29.76 -17.49 -3.80
CA LYS A 238 -29.72 -17.86 -5.23
C LYS A 238 -29.35 -16.64 -6.06
#